data_AF-A0A2B7GW25-F1
#
_entry.id   AF-A0A2B7GW25-F1
#
_cell.length_a   1.000
_cell.length_b   1.000
_cell.length_c   1.000
_cell.angle_alpha   90.00
_cell.angle_beta   90.00
_cell.angle_gamma   90.00
#
_symmetry.space_group_name_H-M   'P 1'
#
loop_
_entity.id
_entity.type
_entity.pdbx_description
1 polymer ?
#
loop_
_entity_poly.entity_id
_entity_poly.type
_entity_poly.pdbx_seq_one_letter_code
_entity_poly.pdbx_strand_id
1 'polypeptide(L)'
;MPPTDTESDRSEEQSSETGGGSGRTVREARSLSRTRRTIANRLQESYRNAVHVTASRDVDAEALLRATETADAQLERDVSVIDLVLCAVSATLEEHPAFNATFEDETHRLYEEHNIGVAIDTEAGLVAPVLRDIGSKPLDEIAAERRRVTESVQSGEHSMSDLRGGTFTVTNLGVLGIDSFTPIINPPEIAILGVNRIRERPQRGDDGIEFRNRMNVDLSFDHRIVDGADAARFLATLADRLTAAEQFVPDG
;
A
#
# COMPACT_ATOMS: atom_id res chain seq x y z
N MET A 1 -66.04 -5.09 -25.49
CA MET A 1 -66.22 -4.69 -26.91
C MET A 1 -67.11 -3.45 -26.94
N PRO A 2 -66.89 -2.54 -27.91
CA PRO A 2 -66.53 -1.11 -27.69
C PRO A 2 -67.60 -0.20 -28.36
N PRO A 3 -67.37 1.04 -28.91
CA PRO A 3 -66.21 1.63 -29.66
C PRO A 3 -65.62 2.93 -28.98
N THR A 4 -64.38 3.44 -29.15
CA THR A 4 -63.57 3.99 -30.31
C THR A 4 -64.28 5.12 -31.08
N ASP A 5 -63.74 6.33 -31.40
CA ASP A 5 -62.44 6.83 -31.92
C ASP A 5 -62.34 8.39 -31.73
N THR A 6 -61.20 9.01 -31.38
CA THR A 6 -60.19 9.74 -32.25
C THR A 6 -60.65 11.18 -32.64
N GLU A 7 -59.93 12.33 -32.47
CA GLU A 7 -58.59 12.73 -32.96
C GLU A 7 -58.21 14.20 -32.55
N SER A 8 -56.89 14.52 -32.49
CA SER A 8 -56.19 15.82 -32.77
C SER A 8 -56.33 17.02 -31.80
N ASP A 9 -55.37 17.92 -31.54
CA ASP A 9 -54.01 18.27 -32.02
C ASP A 9 -53.43 19.32 -31.03
N ARG A 10 -52.11 19.54 -31.04
CA ARG A 10 -51.32 20.68 -30.49
C ARG A 10 -51.13 20.74 -28.97
N SER A 11 -50.06 21.24 -28.37
CA SER A 11 -48.69 21.72 -28.65
C SER A 11 -48.30 22.42 -27.33
N GLU A 12 -46.99 22.63 -27.08
CA GLU A 12 -46.44 23.59 -26.10
C GLU A 12 -46.51 23.17 -24.61
N GLU A 13 -45.47 23.21 -23.78
CA GLU A 13 -44.11 23.76 -23.87
C GLU A 13 -43.24 23.01 -22.84
N GLN A 14 -42.18 22.34 -23.31
CA GLN A 14 -41.01 22.10 -22.47
C GLN A 14 -40.25 23.43 -22.40
N SER A 15 -40.32 24.08 -21.24
CA SER A 15 -39.49 25.23 -20.91
C SER A 15 -38.02 24.81 -20.89
N SER A 16 -37.35 25.06 -22.02
CA SER A 16 -35.90 25.05 -22.13
C SER A 16 -35.33 26.28 -21.42
N GLU A 17 -34.82 26.11 -20.20
CA GLU A 17 -33.90 27.08 -19.63
C GLU A 17 -32.49 26.83 -20.17
N THR A 18 -32.17 27.54 -21.25
CA THR A 18 -30.82 27.86 -21.68
C THR A 18 -30.14 28.77 -20.65
N GLY A 19 -29.24 28.20 -19.85
CA GLY A 19 -28.22 28.94 -19.11
C GLY A 19 -26.88 28.88 -19.85
N GLY A 20 -26.47 30.00 -20.45
CA GLY A 20 -25.20 30.12 -21.16
C GLY A 20 -23.98 29.89 -20.26
N GLY A 21 -23.10 28.98 -20.67
CA GLY A 21 -21.78 28.79 -20.09
C GLY A 21 -20.94 28.03 -21.10
N SER A 22 -19.73 28.52 -21.39
CA SER A 22 -18.75 27.94 -22.33
C SER A 22 -18.90 26.41 -22.42
N GLY A 23 -19.57 25.95 -23.49
CA GLY A 23 -20.16 24.62 -23.56
C GLY A 23 -19.08 23.56 -23.65
N ARG A 24 -18.70 22.97 -22.51
CA ARG A 24 -17.80 21.83 -22.50
C ARG A 24 -18.53 20.62 -23.08
N THR A 25 -18.00 20.04 -24.15
CA THR A 25 -18.50 18.77 -24.68
C THR A 25 -18.06 17.62 -23.79
N VAL A 26 -19.01 16.93 -23.18
CA VAL A 26 -18.75 15.72 -22.37
C VAL A 26 -18.55 14.53 -23.31
N ARG A 27 -17.37 13.89 -23.27
CA ARG A 27 -17.09 12.68 -24.05
C ARG A 27 -17.84 11.46 -23.50
N GLU A 28 -17.86 11.31 -22.18
CA GLU A 28 -18.50 10.20 -21.48
C GLU A 28 -18.70 10.55 -20.00
N ALA A 29 -19.82 10.11 -19.40
CA ALA A 29 -20.08 10.23 -17.96
C ALA A 29 -20.12 8.82 -17.34
N ARG A 30 -19.31 8.58 -16.30
CA ARG A 30 -19.23 7.30 -15.59
C ARG A 30 -19.47 7.47 -14.10
N SER A 31 -20.29 6.59 -13.52
CA SER A 31 -20.52 6.52 -12.08
C SER A 31 -19.58 5.50 -11.42
N LEU A 32 -19.19 5.75 -10.16
CA LEU A 32 -18.37 4.79 -9.42
C LEU A 32 -19.12 3.49 -9.13
N SER A 33 -18.43 2.36 -9.28
CA SER A 33 -18.88 1.06 -8.76
C SER A 33 -19.01 1.11 -7.23
N ARG A 34 -19.71 0.12 -6.64
CA ARG A 34 -19.86 0.04 -5.18
C ARG A 34 -18.50 -0.04 -4.47
N THR A 35 -17.62 -0.95 -4.90
CA THR A 35 -16.27 -1.10 -4.36
C THR A 35 -15.46 0.19 -4.49
N ARG A 36 -15.48 0.82 -5.67
CA ARG A 36 -14.73 2.06 -5.89
C ARG A 36 -15.25 3.22 -5.05
N ARG A 37 -16.57 3.29 -4.80
CA ARG A 37 -17.16 4.27 -3.88
C ARG A 37 -16.69 4.04 -2.44
N THR A 38 -16.62 2.79 -1.98
CA THR A 38 -16.08 2.46 -0.65
C THR A 38 -14.62 2.89 -0.53
N ILE A 39 -13.78 2.53 -1.50
CA ILE A 39 -12.36 2.96 -1.53
C ILE A 39 -12.26 4.48 -1.51
N ALA A 40 -13.03 5.17 -2.36
CA ALA A 40 -13.01 6.64 -2.43
C ALA A 40 -13.42 7.29 -1.10
N ASN A 41 -14.37 6.71 -0.36
CA ASN A 41 -14.75 7.21 0.96
C ASN A 41 -13.62 7.02 1.98
N ARG A 42 -12.98 5.85 2.02
CA ARG A 42 -11.85 5.59 2.92
C ARG A 42 -10.64 6.48 2.64
N LEU A 43 -10.30 6.71 1.37
CA LEU A 43 -9.21 7.62 0.99
C LEU A 43 -9.51 9.07 1.39
N GLN A 44 -10.77 9.51 1.24
CA GLN A 44 -11.19 10.83 1.70
C GLN A 44 -11.14 10.96 3.23
N GLU A 45 -11.56 9.93 3.95
CA GLU A 45 -11.48 9.87 5.40
C GLU A 45 -10.03 10.00 5.88
N SER A 46 -9.12 9.25 5.27
CA SER A 46 -7.68 9.33 5.53
C SER A 46 -7.18 10.77 5.42
N TYR A 47 -7.37 11.41 4.26
CA TYR A 47 -6.87 12.78 4.03
C TYR A 47 -7.55 13.86 4.86
N ARG A 48 -8.79 13.67 5.28
CA ARG A 48 -9.50 14.65 6.12
C ARG A 48 -9.08 14.56 7.57
N ASN A 49 -8.79 13.35 8.03
CA ASN A 49 -8.57 13.10 9.43
C ASN A 49 -7.09 13.16 9.79
N ALA A 50 -6.19 12.57 9.00
CA ALA A 50 -4.76 12.58 9.29
C ALA A 50 -4.03 13.80 8.69
N VAL A 51 -2.92 14.20 9.33
CA VAL A 51 -1.99 15.18 8.75
C VAL A 51 -0.88 14.39 8.05
N HIS A 52 -1.11 14.02 6.78
CA HIS A 52 -0.13 13.24 6.01
C HIS A 52 1.17 14.00 5.78
N VAL A 53 2.27 13.39 6.20
CA VAL A 53 3.63 13.74 5.78
C VAL A 53 4.28 12.48 5.24
N THR A 54 5.01 12.62 4.13
CA THR A 54 5.82 11.53 3.56
C THR A 54 7.30 11.85 3.72
N ALA A 55 8.04 10.91 4.31
CA ALA A 55 9.49 10.94 4.34
C ALA A 55 10.04 9.84 3.41
N SER A 56 11.06 10.18 2.63
CA SER A 56 11.69 9.27 1.67
C SER A 56 13.11 8.93 2.08
N ARG A 57 13.52 7.67 1.88
CA ARG A 57 14.91 7.24 2.05
C ARG A 57 15.35 6.38 0.88
N ASP A 58 16.57 6.64 0.40
CA ASP A 58 17.25 5.81 -0.60
C ASP A 58 18.08 4.74 0.13
N VAL A 59 17.94 3.48 -0.30
CA VAL A 59 18.47 2.29 0.37
C VAL A 59 19.25 1.45 -0.63
N ASP A 60 20.39 0.91 -0.18
CA ASP A 60 21.14 -0.09 -0.92
C ASP A 60 20.37 -1.42 -0.92
N ALA A 61 20.10 -1.96 -2.10
CA ALA A 61 19.30 -3.17 -2.25
C ALA A 61 20.14 -4.42 -2.55
N GLU A 62 21.47 -4.34 -2.58
CA GLU A 62 22.31 -5.49 -2.98
C GLU A 62 22.21 -6.66 -1.99
N ALA A 63 22.23 -6.38 -0.69
CA ALA A 63 22.05 -7.40 0.34
C ALA A 63 20.64 -8.02 0.27
N LEU A 64 19.62 -7.17 0.10
CA LEU A 64 18.24 -7.60 -0.04
C LEU A 64 18.02 -8.53 -1.25
N LEU A 65 18.57 -8.18 -2.41
CA LEU A 65 18.48 -9.00 -3.61
C LEU A 65 19.19 -10.36 -3.42
N ARG A 66 20.43 -10.36 -2.92
CA ARG A 66 21.18 -11.60 -2.66
C ARG A 66 20.49 -12.49 -1.63
N ALA A 67 19.93 -11.91 -0.58
CA ALA A 67 19.16 -12.62 0.43
C ALA A 67 17.89 -13.23 -0.18
N THR A 68 17.20 -12.50 -1.07
CA THR A 68 16.02 -13.00 -1.78
C THR A 68 16.38 -14.22 -2.63
N GLU A 69 17.42 -14.13 -3.45
CA GLU A 69 17.89 -15.23 -4.31
C GLU A 69 18.29 -16.46 -3.50
N THR A 70 18.98 -16.24 -2.37
CA THR A 70 19.41 -17.31 -1.46
C THR A 70 18.21 -18.00 -0.81
N ALA A 71 17.27 -17.23 -0.25
CA ALA A 71 16.08 -17.75 0.40
C ALA A 71 15.18 -18.51 -0.59
N ASP A 72 15.03 -18.01 -1.80
CA ASP A 72 14.22 -18.66 -2.83
C ASP A 72 14.81 -20.03 -3.21
N ALA A 73 16.13 -20.09 -3.41
CA ALA A 73 16.83 -21.33 -3.72
C ALA A 73 16.80 -22.35 -2.58
N GLN A 74 16.85 -21.91 -1.32
CA GLN A 74 16.87 -22.79 -0.15
C GLN A 74 15.49 -23.33 0.23
N LEU A 75 14.46 -22.47 0.15
CA LEU A 75 13.13 -22.80 0.66
C LEU A 75 12.24 -23.44 -0.41
N GLU A 76 12.56 -23.25 -1.70
CA GLU A 76 11.70 -23.68 -2.82
C GLU A 76 10.26 -23.14 -2.68
N ARG A 77 10.14 -21.91 -2.15
CA ARG A 77 8.87 -21.23 -1.86
C ARG A 77 8.77 -19.87 -2.56
N ASP A 78 9.28 -19.69 -3.79
CA ASP A 78 9.12 -18.48 -4.64
C ASP A 78 9.31 -17.15 -3.86
N VAL A 79 10.31 -17.14 -2.97
CA VAL A 79 10.52 -16.04 -2.02
C VAL A 79 10.79 -14.77 -2.81
N SER A 80 10.05 -13.72 -2.49
CA SER A 80 10.13 -12.45 -3.19
C SER A 80 10.73 -11.37 -2.29
N VAL A 81 11.23 -10.29 -2.92
CA VAL A 81 11.79 -9.14 -2.20
C VAL A 81 10.81 -8.59 -1.14
N ILE A 82 9.50 -8.61 -1.42
CA ILE A 82 8.50 -8.09 -0.49
C ILE A 82 8.40 -8.94 0.78
N ASP A 83 8.69 -10.24 0.72
CA ASP A 83 8.67 -11.13 1.89
C ASP A 83 9.78 -10.74 2.89
N LEU A 84 11.00 -10.47 2.40
CA LEU A 84 12.09 -9.95 3.23
C LEU A 84 11.85 -8.51 3.71
N VAL A 85 11.20 -7.67 2.89
CA VAL A 85 10.78 -6.33 3.33
C VAL A 85 9.78 -6.44 4.48
N LEU A 86 8.84 -7.38 4.44
CA LEU A 86 7.90 -7.60 5.55
C LEU A 86 8.60 -8.03 6.83
N CYS A 87 9.59 -8.93 6.75
CA CYS A 87 10.43 -9.29 7.90
C CYS A 87 11.18 -8.06 8.46
N ALA A 88 11.80 -7.25 7.58
CA ALA A 88 12.52 -6.04 7.98
C ALA A 88 11.59 -4.98 8.60
N VAL A 89 10.38 -4.82 8.06
CA VAL A 89 9.34 -3.93 8.62
C VAL A 89 8.91 -4.42 9.99
N SER A 90 8.62 -5.71 10.16
CA SER A 90 8.28 -6.31 11.46
C SER A 90 9.36 -6.04 12.51
N ALA A 91 10.63 -6.31 12.18
CA ALA A 91 11.76 -6.04 13.08
C ALA A 91 11.93 -4.54 13.37
N THR A 92 11.59 -3.67 12.42
CA THR A 92 11.60 -2.21 12.64
C THR A 92 10.45 -1.77 13.54
N LEU A 93 9.27 -2.34 13.40
CA LEU A 93 8.10 -2.03 14.22
C LEU A 93 8.31 -2.41 15.68
N GLU A 94 9.04 -3.50 15.96
CA GLU A 94 9.44 -3.91 17.31
C GLU A 94 10.23 -2.79 18.04
N GLU A 95 11.15 -2.13 17.33
CA GLU A 95 11.96 -1.03 17.86
C GLU A 95 11.23 0.32 17.86
N HIS A 96 10.22 0.46 17.00
CA HIS A 96 9.46 1.70 16.79
C HIS A 96 7.95 1.46 16.94
N PRO A 97 7.48 1.01 18.13
CA PRO A 97 6.10 0.54 18.32
C PRO A 97 5.06 1.64 18.15
N ALA A 98 5.47 2.92 18.19
CA ALA A 98 4.61 4.05 17.86
C ALA A 98 4.00 3.93 16.45
N PHE A 99 4.70 3.30 15.50
CA PHE A 99 4.21 3.07 14.13
C PHE A 99 3.33 1.81 14.00
N ASN A 100 3.43 0.85 14.93
CA ASN A 100 2.56 -0.33 14.97
C ASN A 100 1.27 -0.01 15.73
N ALA A 101 0.46 0.89 15.17
CA ALA A 101 -0.60 1.53 15.93
C ALA A 101 -1.77 2.02 15.09
N THR A 102 -2.89 2.21 15.78
CA THR A 102 -4.07 2.91 15.25
C THR A 102 -4.29 4.21 16.00
N PHE A 103 -4.97 5.16 15.35
CA PHE A 103 -5.40 6.40 15.98
C PHE A 103 -6.88 6.69 15.70
N GLU A 104 -7.70 6.47 16.72
CA GLU A 104 -9.15 6.69 16.71
C GLU A 104 -9.60 7.17 18.08
N ASP A 105 -10.64 8.01 18.12
CA ASP A 105 -11.19 8.57 19.36
C ASP A 105 -10.10 9.24 20.23
N GLU A 106 -9.24 10.04 19.58
CA GLU A 106 -8.12 10.75 20.20
C GLU A 106 -7.13 9.83 20.96
N THR A 107 -7.14 8.53 20.64
CA THR A 107 -6.35 7.53 21.34
C THR A 107 -5.40 6.84 20.37
N HIS A 108 -4.10 6.96 20.66
CA HIS A 108 -3.03 6.22 19.97
C HIS A 108 -2.88 4.84 20.63
N ARG A 109 -3.35 3.79 19.95
CA ARG A 109 -3.31 2.41 20.45
C ARG A 109 -2.19 1.66 19.77
N LEU A 110 -1.20 1.25 20.56
CA LEU A 110 -0.06 0.45 20.12
C LEU A 110 -0.39 -1.03 20.30
N TYR A 111 0.06 -1.86 19.38
CA TYR A 111 -0.20 -3.30 19.38
C TYR A 111 1.09 -4.10 19.54
N GLU A 112 0.99 -5.27 20.14
CA GLU A 112 2.08 -6.25 20.20
C GLU A 112 2.13 -7.06 18.90
N GLU A 113 0.99 -7.49 18.38
CA GLU A 113 0.96 -8.25 17.13
C GLU A 113 1.21 -7.36 15.92
N HIS A 114 2.12 -7.80 15.04
CA HIS A 114 2.42 -7.14 13.77
C HIS A 114 1.47 -7.63 12.67
N ASN A 115 0.31 -6.98 12.55
CA ASN A 115 -0.70 -7.30 11.54
C ASN A 115 -0.53 -6.37 10.33
N ILE A 116 0.19 -6.81 9.31
CA ILE A 116 0.57 -5.95 8.18
C ILE A 116 -0.36 -6.12 6.99
N GLY A 117 -1.03 -5.03 6.60
CA GLY A 117 -1.74 -4.92 5.33
C GLY A 117 -0.77 -4.90 4.16
N VAL A 118 -0.97 -5.74 3.14
CA VAL A 118 -0.16 -5.73 1.91
C VAL A 118 -1.05 -5.29 0.77
N ALA A 119 -0.79 -4.14 0.17
CA ALA A 119 -1.63 -3.59 -0.88
C ALA A 119 -1.44 -4.32 -2.22
N ILE A 120 -2.54 -4.78 -2.80
CA ILE A 120 -2.61 -5.59 -4.02
C ILE A 120 -3.49 -4.86 -5.03
N ASP A 121 -2.96 -4.69 -6.24
CA ASP A 121 -3.70 -4.11 -7.35
C ASP A 121 -4.67 -5.13 -7.94
N THR A 122 -5.92 -4.72 -8.14
CA THR A 122 -6.99 -5.54 -8.73
C THR A 122 -7.78 -4.69 -9.72
N GLU A 123 -8.56 -5.33 -10.60
CA GLU A 123 -9.45 -4.62 -11.53
C GLU A 123 -10.46 -3.69 -10.83
N ALA A 124 -10.85 -4.01 -9.58
CA ALA A 124 -11.76 -3.21 -8.77
C ALA A 124 -11.07 -2.04 -8.04
N GLY A 125 -9.73 -2.00 -8.06
CA GLY A 125 -8.86 -1.07 -7.35
C GLY A 125 -7.95 -1.76 -6.33
N LEU A 126 -7.21 -0.94 -5.58
CA LEU A 126 -6.27 -1.41 -4.58
C LEU A 126 -7.00 -2.01 -3.35
N VAL A 127 -6.62 -3.22 -2.97
CA VAL A 127 -7.14 -3.95 -1.80
C VAL A 127 -5.96 -4.39 -0.93
N ALA A 128 -6.03 -4.21 0.39
CA ALA A 128 -4.95 -4.56 1.31
C ALA A 128 -5.37 -5.68 2.27
N PRO A 129 -5.19 -6.97 1.93
CA PRO A 129 -5.30 -8.06 2.88
C PRO A 129 -4.24 -7.96 3.98
N VAL A 130 -4.60 -8.41 5.18
CA VAL A 130 -3.77 -8.36 6.38
C VAL A 130 -3.09 -9.70 6.60
N LEU A 131 -1.76 -9.70 6.56
CA LEU A 131 -0.94 -10.80 7.06
C LEU A 131 -0.86 -10.67 8.58
N ARG A 132 -1.35 -11.69 9.30
CA ARG A 132 -1.53 -11.59 10.75
C ARG A 132 -0.27 -11.99 11.49
N ASP A 133 0.07 -11.23 12.52
CA ASP A 133 1.17 -11.53 13.44
C ASP A 133 2.44 -12.02 12.74
N ILE A 134 2.95 -11.23 11.79
CA ILE A 134 4.11 -11.65 10.99
C ILE A 134 5.40 -11.73 11.82
N GLY A 135 5.45 -11.08 12.99
CA GLY A 135 6.61 -11.08 13.88
C GLY A 135 6.87 -12.43 14.51
N SER A 136 5.86 -13.30 14.61
CA SER A 136 6.00 -14.64 15.17
C SER A 136 6.29 -15.73 14.12
N LYS A 137 6.34 -15.36 12.82
CA LYS A 137 6.40 -16.30 11.71
C LYS A 137 7.77 -16.37 11.05
N PRO A 138 8.22 -17.57 10.63
CA PRO A 138 9.39 -17.71 9.79
C PRO A 138 9.12 -17.20 8.36
N LEU A 139 10.19 -16.91 7.61
CA LEU A 139 10.12 -16.34 6.25
C LEU A 139 9.32 -17.21 5.26
N ASP A 140 9.42 -18.53 5.35
CA ASP A 140 8.71 -19.45 4.46
C ASP A 140 7.19 -19.43 4.69
N GLU A 141 6.75 -19.27 5.94
CA GLU A 141 5.34 -19.09 6.29
C GLU A 141 4.82 -17.73 5.80
N ILE A 142 5.60 -16.65 5.97
CA ILE A 142 5.25 -15.32 5.46
C ILE A 142 5.08 -15.35 3.93
N ALA A 143 6.02 -15.96 3.21
CA ALA A 143 5.96 -16.08 1.76
C ALA A 143 4.73 -16.89 1.29
N ALA A 144 4.44 -18.01 1.96
CA ALA A 144 3.28 -18.83 1.66
C ALA A 144 1.95 -18.08 1.92
N GLU A 145 1.86 -17.36 3.05
CA GLU A 145 0.67 -16.59 3.39
C GLU A 145 0.45 -15.42 2.43
N ARG A 146 1.52 -14.67 2.09
CA ARG A 146 1.47 -13.60 1.10
C ARG A 146 0.91 -14.09 -0.23
N ARG A 147 1.39 -15.24 -0.74
CA ARG A 147 0.84 -15.82 -1.98
C ARG A 147 -0.64 -16.13 -1.85
N ARG A 148 -1.01 -16.87 -0.80
CA ARG A 148 -2.39 -17.28 -0.56
C ARG A 148 -3.34 -16.08 -0.53
N VAL A 149 -2.98 -15.00 0.18
CA VAL A 149 -3.83 -13.80 0.23
C VAL A 149 -3.82 -13.04 -1.09
N THR A 150 -2.71 -13.06 -1.83
CA THR A 150 -2.63 -12.45 -3.17
C THR A 150 -3.56 -13.12 -4.15
N GLU A 151 -3.51 -14.45 -4.24
CA GLU A 151 -4.37 -15.24 -5.10
C GLU A 151 -5.85 -15.05 -4.74
N SER A 152 -6.19 -15.12 -3.45
CA SER A 152 -7.57 -14.90 -2.94
C SER A 152 -8.09 -13.50 -3.27
N VAL A 153 -7.26 -12.47 -3.18
CA VAL A 153 -7.66 -11.10 -3.54
C VAL A 153 -7.84 -10.93 -5.04
N GLN A 154 -6.94 -11.50 -5.85
CA GLN A 154 -7.00 -11.46 -7.31
C GLN A 154 -8.18 -12.27 -7.86
N SER A 155 -8.52 -13.42 -7.27
CA SER A 155 -9.69 -14.22 -7.65
C SER A 155 -11.02 -13.63 -7.14
N GLY A 156 -10.97 -12.64 -6.24
CA GLY A 156 -12.14 -12.06 -5.59
C GLY A 156 -12.72 -12.93 -4.46
N GLU A 157 -12.02 -14.00 -4.07
CA GLU A 157 -12.40 -14.94 -3.01
C GLU A 157 -11.86 -14.52 -1.64
N HIS A 158 -11.93 -13.24 -1.32
CA HIS A 158 -11.50 -12.68 -0.03
C HIS A 158 -12.70 -12.25 0.81
N SER A 159 -12.53 -12.29 2.13
CA SER A 159 -13.54 -11.94 3.12
C SER A 159 -13.23 -10.59 3.78
N MET A 160 -14.22 -9.99 4.43
CA MET A 160 -13.99 -8.79 5.24
C MET A 160 -13.04 -9.03 6.41
N SER A 161 -12.94 -10.25 6.92
CA SER A 161 -11.96 -10.63 7.95
C SER A 161 -10.52 -10.61 7.42
N ASP A 162 -10.31 -10.83 6.12
CA ASP A 162 -8.97 -10.74 5.53
C ASP A 162 -8.48 -9.29 5.42
N LEU A 163 -9.39 -8.31 5.43
CA LEU A 163 -9.08 -6.89 5.22
C LEU A 163 -9.08 -6.05 6.52
N ARG A 164 -9.23 -6.68 7.69
CA ARG A 164 -9.45 -5.99 8.97
C ARG A 164 -8.38 -6.33 10.00
N GLY A 165 -8.14 -5.37 10.90
CA GLY A 165 -7.21 -5.51 12.00
C GLY A 165 -5.75 -5.33 11.59
N GLY A 166 -5.51 -4.58 10.51
CA GLY A 166 -4.16 -4.12 10.18
C GLY A 166 -3.71 -3.05 11.18
N THR A 167 -2.42 -3.06 11.49
CA THR A 167 -1.73 -2.10 12.38
C THR A 167 -0.70 -1.26 11.61
N PHE A 168 -0.31 -1.72 10.42
CA PHE A 168 0.57 -1.04 9.49
C PHE A 168 0.29 -1.54 8.06
N THR A 169 0.54 -0.72 7.03
CA THR A 169 0.37 -1.14 5.63
C THR A 169 1.69 -1.02 4.85
N VAL A 170 1.96 -1.99 3.99
CA VAL A 170 3.01 -1.93 2.95
C VAL A 170 2.36 -1.96 1.58
N THR A 171 2.78 -1.07 0.69
CA THR A 171 2.34 -1.01 -0.70
C THR A 171 3.54 -0.98 -1.63
N ASN A 172 3.51 -1.80 -2.68
CA ASN A 172 4.64 -1.95 -3.59
C ASN A 172 4.24 -1.51 -5.01
N LEU A 173 4.78 -0.36 -5.44
CA LEU A 173 4.65 0.12 -6.82
C LEU A 173 5.95 -0.04 -7.62
N GLY A 174 6.96 -0.68 -7.03
CA GLY A 174 8.23 -0.96 -7.69
C GLY A 174 8.08 -1.90 -8.89
N VAL A 175 7.15 -2.85 -8.82
CA VAL A 175 6.79 -3.73 -9.94
C VAL A 175 6.18 -2.95 -11.13
N LEU A 176 5.65 -1.75 -10.88
CA LEU A 176 5.12 -0.84 -11.91
C LEU A 176 6.15 0.23 -12.33
N GLY A 177 7.39 0.14 -11.85
CA GLY A 177 8.47 1.03 -12.25
C GLY A 177 8.43 2.43 -11.63
N ILE A 178 7.70 2.63 -10.52
CA ILE A 178 7.65 3.91 -9.80
C ILE A 178 8.94 4.10 -9.00
N ASP A 179 9.55 5.30 -9.09
CA ASP A 179 10.75 5.67 -8.31
C ASP A 179 10.42 6.20 -6.92
N SER A 180 9.29 6.90 -6.77
CA SER A 180 8.82 7.44 -5.49
C SER A 180 7.35 7.84 -5.63
N PHE A 181 6.58 7.71 -4.55
CA PHE A 181 5.22 8.20 -4.44
C PHE A 181 4.86 8.51 -2.98
N THR A 182 3.76 9.22 -2.77
CA THR A 182 3.23 9.52 -1.44
C THR A 182 2.09 8.54 -1.12
N PRO A 183 2.33 7.40 -0.46
CA PRO A 183 1.27 6.46 -0.14
C PRO A 183 0.24 7.10 0.80
N ILE A 184 -1.04 6.71 0.66
CA ILE A 184 -2.13 7.23 1.49
C ILE A 184 -2.36 6.24 2.63
N ILE A 185 -2.25 6.72 3.87
CA ILE A 185 -2.51 5.94 5.09
C ILE A 185 -3.85 5.21 4.98
N ASN A 186 -3.91 3.95 5.42
CA ASN A 186 -5.13 3.15 5.48
C ASN A 186 -5.76 3.26 6.88
N PRO A 187 -6.80 4.10 7.09
CA PRO A 187 -7.35 4.28 8.43
C PRO A 187 -7.96 2.96 8.95
N PRO A 188 -7.81 2.68 10.26
CA PRO A 188 -7.35 3.60 11.31
C PRO A 188 -5.85 3.56 11.63
N GLU A 189 -5.04 2.88 10.81
CA GLU A 189 -3.58 2.85 10.96
C GLU A 189 -3.01 4.27 10.87
N ILE A 190 -1.82 4.48 11.44
CA ILE A 190 -1.18 5.81 11.43
C ILE A 190 -0.10 5.97 10.37
N ALA A 191 0.31 4.88 9.72
CA ALA A 191 1.43 4.89 8.79
C ALA A 191 1.32 3.83 7.69
N ILE A 192 1.97 4.10 6.56
CA ILE A 192 2.04 3.22 5.41
C ILE A 192 3.41 3.37 4.73
N LEU A 193 4.03 2.25 4.36
CA LEU A 193 5.30 2.20 3.64
C LEU A 193 5.08 1.93 2.15
N GLY A 194 5.59 2.83 1.31
CA GLY A 194 5.73 2.65 -0.13
C GLY A 194 7.08 2.04 -0.49
N VAL A 195 7.06 0.89 -1.16
CA VAL A 195 8.23 0.25 -1.76
C VAL A 195 8.27 0.56 -3.25
N ASN A 196 9.39 1.13 -3.70
CA ASN A 196 9.59 1.57 -5.07
C ASN A 196 10.49 0.63 -5.86
N ARG A 197 10.71 0.93 -7.14
CA ARG A 197 11.50 0.07 -8.02
C ARG A 197 12.94 -0.01 -7.52
N ILE A 198 13.50 -1.22 -7.58
CA ILE A 198 14.93 -1.42 -7.51
C ILE A 198 15.50 -1.14 -8.90
N ARG A 199 16.52 -0.30 -8.98
CA ARG A 199 17.27 -0.08 -10.22
C ARG A 199 18.73 0.19 -9.94
N GLU A 200 19.56 -0.20 -10.90
CA GLU A 200 20.97 0.12 -10.88
C GLU A 200 21.18 1.64 -10.98
N ARG A 201 21.98 2.21 -10.08
CA ARG A 201 22.36 3.63 -10.07
C ARG A 201 23.87 3.77 -9.88
N PRO A 202 24.52 4.74 -10.56
CA PRO A 202 25.93 5.02 -10.34
C PRO A 202 26.13 5.69 -8.98
N GLN A 203 27.13 5.25 -8.23
CA GLN A 203 27.61 5.89 -7.01
C GLN A 203 29.13 5.97 -7.00
N ARG A 204 29.66 6.86 -6.14
CA ARG A 204 31.11 6.99 -5.98
C ARG A 204 31.62 5.85 -5.11
N GLY A 205 32.39 4.95 -5.69
CA GLY A 205 33.17 3.92 -4.99
C GLY A 205 34.59 4.40 -4.69
N ASP A 206 35.41 3.50 -4.13
CA ASP A 206 36.78 3.80 -3.71
C ASP A 206 37.69 4.17 -4.91
N ASP A 207 37.57 3.42 -6.02
CA ASP A 207 38.43 3.57 -7.20
C ASP A 207 37.71 4.16 -8.43
N GLY A 208 36.49 4.70 -8.27
CA GLY A 208 35.77 5.29 -9.39
C GLY A 208 34.25 5.34 -9.22
N ILE A 209 33.53 5.20 -10.33
CA ILE A 209 32.07 5.04 -10.34
C ILE A 209 31.77 3.55 -10.30
N GLU A 210 31.03 3.13 -9.29
CA GLU A 210 30.45 1.79 -9.22
C GLU A 210 28.93 1.88 -9.43
N PHE A 211 28.35 0.79 -9.91
CA PHE A 211 26.91 0.69 -10.10
C PHE A 211 26.36 -0.23 -9.02
N ARG A 212 25.31 0.23 -8.33
CA ARG A 212 24.64 -0.52 -7.27
C ARG A 212 23.13 -0.52 -7.47
N ASN A 213 22.48 -1.60 -7.11
CA ASN A 213 21.04 -1.68 -7.00
C ASN A 213 20.56 -0.80 -5.84
N ARG A 214 19.75 0.22 -6.15
CA ARG A 214 19.16 1.15 -5.17
C ARG A 214 17.64 1.09 -5.25
N MET A 215 16.99 1.24 -4.11
CA MET A 215 15.55 1.44 -4.01
C MET A 215 15.21 2.62 -3.11
N ASN A 216 14.11 3.29 -3.40
CA ASN A 216 13.53 4.27 -2.49
C ASN A 216 12.43 3.60 -1.66
N VAL A 217 12.34 3.97 -0.39
CA VAL A 217 11.19 3.70 0.45
C VAL A 217 10.56 5.02 0.90
N ASP A 218 9.24 5.10 0.83
CA ASP A 218 8.47 6.30 1.15
C ASP A 218 7.51 5.99 2.32
N LEU A 219 7.79 6.52 3.51
CA LEU A 219 6.93 6.35 4.67
C LEU A 219 5.98 7.55 4.78
N SER A 220 4.69 7.32 4.56
CA SER A 220 3.66 8.29 4.94
C SER A 220 3.16 8.00 6.34
N PHE A 221 3.02 9.04 7.15
CA PHE A 221 2.58 8.94 8.53
C PHE A 221 1.70 10.11 8.93
N ASP A 222 0.89 9.92 9.98
CA ASP A 222 0.07 10.97 10.57
C ASP A 222 0.91 11.84 11.52
N HIS A 223 1.25 13.05 11.07
CA HIS A 223 2.11 13.97 11.80
C HIS A 223 1.45 14.57 13.05
N ARG A 224 0.20 14.22 13.35
CA ARG A 224 -0.40 14.49 14.67
C ARG A 224 0.13 13.55 15.76
N ILE A 225 0.63 12.37 15.38
CA ILE A 225 0.93 11.25 16.29
C ILE A 225 2.42 11.00 16.39
N VAL A 226 3.12 11.03 15.26
CA VAL A 226 4.57 10.83 15.20
C VAL A 226 5.23 11.99 14.49
N ASP A 227 6.46 12.32 14.89
CA ASP A 227 7.19 13.45 14.32
C ASP A 227 8.07 13.04 13.15
N GLY A 228 8.50 14.01 12.34
CA GLY A 228 9.45 13.78 11.25
C GLY A 228 10.78 13.17 11.72
N ALA A 229 11.19 13.45 12.96
CA ALA A 229 12.37 12.82 13.56
C ALA A 229 12.14 11.32 13.84
N ASP A 230 10.95 10.93 14.25
CA ASP A 230 10.59 9.53 14.48
C ASP A 230 10.52 8.77 13.15
N ALA A 231 9.93 9.38 12.13
CA ALA A 231 9.91 8.83 10.78
C ALA A 231 11.34 8.65 10.21
N ALA A 232 12.23 9.62 10.45
CA ALA A 232 13.62 9.51 10.03
C ALA A 232 14.37 8.38 10.75
N ARG A 233 14.11 8.16 12.05
CA ARG A 233 14.68 7.05 12.81
C ARG A 233 14.11 5.70 12.38
N PHE A 234 12.80 5.61 12.17
CA PHE A 234 12.14 4.42 11.62
C PHE A 234 12.78 4.02 10.28
N LEU A 235 12.88 4.97 9.35
CA LEU A 235 13.48 4.73 8.04
C LEU A 235 14.97 4.38 8.13
N ALA A 236 15.70 4.92 9.12
CA ALA A 236 17.09 4.54 9.36
C ALA A 236 17.20 3.07 9.81
N THR A 237 16.44 2.67 10.83
CA THR A 237 16.38 1.28 11.29
C THR A 237 15.96 0.35 10.16
N LEU A 238 14.91 0.70 9.40
CA LEU A 238 14.47 -0.10 8.26
C LEU A 238 15.58 -0.26 7.22
N ALA A 239 16.28 0.82 6.88
CA ALA A 239 17.40 0.74 5.94
C ALA A 239 18.50 -0.20 6.46
N ASP A 240 18.87 -0.11 7.74
CA ASP A 240 19.86 -0.99 8.34
C ASP A 240 19.42 -2.46 8.25
N ARG A 241 18.14 -2.76 8.56
CA ARG A 241 17.55 -4.11 8.46
C ARG A 241 17.53 -4.64 7.03
N LEU A 242 17.25 -3.80 6.04
CA LEU A 242 17.27 -4.18 4.62
C LEU A 242 18.70 -4.41 4.10
N THR A 243 19.67 -3.65 4.57
CA THR A 243 21.10 -3.86 4.23
C THR A 243 21.73 -5.06 4.94
N ALA A 244 21.02 -5.65 5.90
CA ALA A 244 21.39 -6.88 6.60
C ALA A 244 20.33 -7.98 6.42
N ALA A 245 19.66 -8.01 5.26
CA ALA A 245 18.53 -8.89 4.99
C ALA A 245 18.88 -10.38 5.09
N GLU A 246 20.16 -10.76 4.97
CA GLU A 246 20.63 -12.12 5.16
C GLU A 246 20.24 -12.69 6.54
N GLN A 247 20.06 -11.84 7.57
CA GLN A 247 19.64 -12.28 8.91
C GLN A 247 18.23 -12.91 8.96
N PHE A 248 17.40 -12.67 7.95
CA PHE A 248 16.04 -13.22 7.87
C PHE A 248 15.97 -14.54 7.08
N VAL A 249 17.08 -14.93 6.45
CA VAL A 249 17.18 -16.19 5.73
C VAL A 249 17.55 -17.28 6.74
N PRO A 250 16.82 -18.42 6.79
CA PRO A 250 17.15 -19.51 7.71
C PRO A 250 18.57 -20.04 7.49
N ASP A 251 19.24 -20.45 8.57
CA ASP A 251 20.48 -21.23 8.46
C ASP A 251 20.18 -22.58 7.79
N GLY A 252 20.92 -22.89 6.72
CA GLY A 252 20.74 -24.10 5.90
C GLY A 252 21.23 -25.39 6.54
#